data_AF-A0A352PB76-F1
#
_entry.id   AF-A0A352PB76-F1
#
_cell.length_a   1.000
_cell.length_b   1.000
_cell.length_c   1.000
_cell.angle_alpha   90.00
_cell.angle_beta   90.00
_cell.angle_gamma   90.00
#
_symmetry.space_group_name_H-M   'P 1'
#
loop_
_entity.id
_entity.type
_entity.pdbx_description
1 polymer ?
#
loop_
_entity_poly.entity_id
_entity_poly.type
_entity_poly.pdbx_seq_one_letter_code
_entity_poly.pdbx_strand_id
1 'polypeptide(L)' 'MWGDEDKAPSLTDFACYNLVNFTLLPHWGSDFFRDSYLGKRLSQIYVDSLPPFIVCNDHQYVEVKDDWYQIVDVTKA' A
#
# COMPACT_ATOMS: atom_id res chain seq x y z
N MET A 1 -1.04 8.99 10.69
CA MET A 1 -0.94 10.17 9.80
C MET A 1 0.19 9.95 8.81
N TRP A 2 -0.18 9.85 7.53
CA TRP A 2 0.70 9.64 6.38
C TRP A 2 1.58 10.85 6.04
N GLY A 3 1.39 11.97 6.75
CA GLY A 3 2.29 13.14 6.78
C GLY A 3 1.92 14.25 5.80
N ASP A 4 0.73 14.18 5.22
CA ASP A 4 0.22 15.11 4.20
C ASP A 4 -1.22 15.55 4.49
N GLU A 5 -1.72 15.34 5.71
CA GLU A 5 -3.09 15.68 6.11
C GLU A 5 -3.41 17.16 5.87
N ASP A 6 -2.42 18.02 6.08
CA ASP A 6 -2.52 19.47 5.85
C ASP A 6 -2.79 19.81 4.38
N LYS A 7 -2.51 18.90 3.44
CA LYS A 7 -2.78 19.07 2.01
C LYS A 7 -4.23 18.75 1.63
N ALA A 8 -4.98 18.08 2.49
CA ALA A 8 -6.37 17.70 2.28
C ALA A 8 -7.24 18.07 3.49
N PRO A 9 -7.37 19.37 3.83
CA PRO A 9 -7.99 19.81 5.08
C PRO A 9 -9.49 19.50 5.17
N SER A 10 -10.15 19.23 4.04
CA SER A 10 -11.55 18.81 3.98
C SER A 10 -11.74 17.30 4.01
N LEU A 11 -10.66 16.51 4.07
CA LEU A 11 -10.74 15.06 4.14
C LEU A 11 -11.08 14.66 5.57
N THR A 12 -12.32 14.24 5.78
CA THR A 12 -12.85 13.91 7.12
C THR A 12 -12.78 12.41 7.44
N ASP A 13 -12.49 11.56 6.46
CA ASP A 13 -12.48 10.11 6.58
C ASP A 13 -11.39 9.51 5.67
N PHE A 14 -10.84 8.37 6.07
CA PHE A 14 -9.84 7.57 5.35
C PHE A 14 -10.40 6.23 4.87
N ALA A 15 -11.73 6.02 4.95
CA ALA A 15 -12.38 4.86 4.35
C ALA A 15 -12.04 4.77 2.84
N CYS A 16 -11.51 3.62 2.44
CA CYS A 16 -11.17 3.30 1.06
C CYS A 16 -12.36 2.68 0.31
N TYR A 17 -12.23 2.51 -1.01
CA TYR A 17 -13.28 1.91 -1.85
C TYR A 17 -13.61 0.44 -1.56
N ASN A 18 -12.81 -0.24 -0.75
CA ASN A 18 -13.03 -1.64 -0.34
C ASN A 18 -13.20 -2.62 -1.53
N LEU A 19 -12.44 -2.41 -2.61
CA LEU A 19 -12.45 -3.27 -3.81
C LEU A 19 -11.71 -4.59 -3.59
N VAL A 20 -10.79 -4.64 -2.62
CA VAL A 20 -9.94 -5.79 -2.28
C VAL A 20 -9.85 -5.92 -0.76
N ASN A 21 -9.54 -7.12 -0.28
CA ASN A 21 -9.43 -7.45 1.14
C ASN A 21 -7.98 -7.42 1.68
N PHE A 22 -7.10 -6.69 1.01
CA PHE A 22 -5.71 -6.49 1.40
C PHE A 22 -5.32 -5.02 1.24
N THR A 23 -4.25 -4.61 1.92
CA THR A 23 -3.65 -3.28 1.75
C THR A 23 -2.41 -3.40 0.87
N LEU A 24 -2.35 -2.61 -0.21
CA LEU A 24 -1.20 -2.56 -1.09
C LEU A 24 -0.15 -1.59 -0.55
N LEU A 25 1.10 -2.05 -0.42
CA LEU A 25 2.27 -1.24 -0.10
C LEU A 25 3.15 -1.11 -1.35
N PRO A 26 3.00 -0.03 -2.14
CA PRO A 26 3.80 0.20 -3.33
C PRO A 26 5.21 0.67 -2.98
N HIS A 27 6.10 0.59 -3.97
CA HIS A 27 7.49 1.06 -3.88
C HIS A 27 8.35 0.33 -2.84
N TRP A 28 7.97 -0.91 -2.50
CA TRP A 28 8.73 -1.71 -1.57
C TRP A 28 10.13 -1.99 -2.12
N GLY A 29 11.16 -1.72 -1.31
CA GLY A 29 12.55 -1.82 -1.71
C GLY A 29 13.12 -0.59 -2.43
N SER A 30 12.33 0.45 -2.69
CA SER A 30 12.83 1.72 -3.21
C SER A 30 13.61 2.50 -2.14
N ASP A 31 14.85 2.91 -2.45
CA ASP A 31 15.67 3.74 -1.54
C ASP A 31 15.00 5.09 -1.23
N PHE A 32 14.26 5.64 -2.21
CA PHE A 32 13.55 6.91 -2.03
C PHE A 32 12.45 6.80 -0.96
N PHE A 33 11.75 5.67 -0.90
CA PHE A 33 10.63 5.46 0.02
C PHE A 33 11.01 4.75 1.32
N ARG A 34 12.21 4.17 1.40
CA ARG A 34 12.69 3.37 2.53
C ARG A 34 12.48 4.07 3.87
N ASP A 35 12.97 5.30 4.00
CA ASP A 35 12.94 6.01 5.28
C ASP A 35 11.52 6.44 5.66
N SER A 36 10.68 6.76 4.66
CA SER A 36 9.26 7.06 4.89
C SER A 36 8.49 5.85 5.41
N TYR A 37 8.75 4.66 4.85
CA TYR A 37 8.11 3.42 5.30
C TYR A 37 8.64 2.94 6.64
N LEU A 38 9.96 2.70 6.74
CA LEU A 38 10.57 2.09 7.92
C LEU A 38 10.60 3.04 9.12
N GLY A 39 10.75 4.35 8.89
CA GLY A 39 10.89 5.32 9.96
C GLY A 39 9.57 5.81 10.56
N LYS A 40 8.45 5.72 9.83
CA LYS A 40 7.16 6.29 10.28
C LYS A 40 5.94 5.50 9.85
N ARG A 41 5.78 5.20 8.56
CA ARG A 41 4.49 4.72 8.03
C ARG A 41 4.15 3.32 8.52
N LEU A 42 5.12 2.40 8.53
CA LEU A 42 4.88 1.01 8.96
C LEU A 42 4.42 0.90 10.40
N SER A 43 5.01 1.66 11.34
CA SER A 43 4.59 1.60 12.74
C SER A 43 3.17 2.10 13.00
N GLN A 44 2.59 2.86 12.06
CA GLN A 44 1.22 3.35 12.15
C GLN A 44 0.19 2.40 11.53
N ILE A 45 0.63 1.52 10.62
CA ILE A 45 -0.26 0.66 9.83
C ILE A 45 -0.06 -0.83 10.13
N TYR A 46 1.04 -1.21 10.75
CA TYR A 46 1.27 -2.60 11.15
C TYR A 46 0.57 -2.89 12.48
N VAL A 47 -0.77 -2.96 12.42
CA VAL A 47 -1.66 -3.23 13.56
C VAL A 47 -2.70 -4.29 13.18
N ASP A 48 -3.16 -5.06 14.15
CA ASP A 48 -4.06 -6.22 13.94
C ASP A 48 -5.41 -5.86 13.29
N SER A 49 -5.82 -4.60 13.36
CA SER A 49 -7.09 -4.12 12.79
C SER A 49 -7.04 -3.90 11.28
N LEU A 50 -5.85 -3.95 10.65
CA LEU A 50 -5.71 -3.69 9.22
C LEU A 50 -5.67 -4.99 8.40
N PRO A 51 -6.20 -4.98 7.15
CA PRO A 51 -6.11 -6.13 6.27
C PRO A 51 -4.66 -6.53 5.97
N PRO A 52 -4.39 -7.79 5.58
CA PRO A 52 -3.05 -8.25 5.21
C PRO A 52 -2.39 -7.33 4.18
N PHE A 53 -1.07 -7.18 4.29
CA PHE A 53 -0.28 -6.41 3.33
C PHE A 53 0.16 -7.26 2.14
N ILE A 54 0.01 -6.69 0.94
CA ILE A 54 0.77 -7.09 -0.24
C ILE A 54 1.81 -6.01 -0.51
N VAL A 55 3.09 -6.38 -0.51
CA VAL A 55 4.19 -5.47 -0.86
C VAL A 55 4.55 -5.62 -2.33
N CYS A 56 4.64 -4.51 -3.05
CA CYS A 56 5.05 -4.49 -4.45
C CYS A 56 6.19 -3.50 -4.66
N ASN A 57 7.19 -3.89 -5.44
CA ASN A 57 8.19 -2.96 -5.95
C ASN A 57 7.65 -2.16 -7.17
N ASP A 58 8.48 -1.28 -7.74
CA ASP A 58 8.10 -0.40 -8.87
C ASP A 58 7.84 -1.13 -10.19
N HIS A 59 8.12 -2.43 -10.25
CA HIS A 59 7.91 -3.30 -11.40
C HIS A 59 6.85 -4.37 -11.17
N GLN A 60 6.07 -4.25 -10.11
CA GLN A 60 5.05 -5.21 -9.76
C GLN A 60 3.67 -4.56 -9.65
N TYR A 61 2.65 -5.28 -10.11
CA TYR A 61 1.25 -4.95 -9.84
C TYR A 61 0.48 -6.18 -9.37
N VAL A 62 -0.69 -5.96 -8.80
CA VAL A 62 -1.62 -7.04 -8.42
C VAL A 62 -2.75 -7.06 -9.43
N GLU A 63 -2.86 -8.15 -10.19
CA GLU A 63 -4.07 -8.45 -10.96
C GLU A 63 -5.07 -9.15 -10.04
N VAL A 64 -6.31 -8.68 -10.02
CA VAL A 64 -7.41 -9.32 -9.30
C VAL A 64 -8.46 -9.69 -10.32
N LYS A 65 -8.87 -10.96 -10.34
CA LYS A 65 -9.88 -11.46 -11.27
C LYS A 65 -10.66 -12.58 -10.61
N ASP A 66 -11.99 -12.48 -10.70
CA ASP A 66 -12.92 -13.43 -10.10
C ASP A 66 -12.61 -13.65 -8.61
N ASP A 67 -12.17 -14.84 -8.22
CA ASP A 67 -11.84 -15.24 -6.84
C ASP A 67 -10.34 -15.33 -6.56
N TRP A 68 -9.49 -14.89 -7.49
CA TRP A 68 -8.04 -14.97 -7.35
C TRP A 68 -7.35 -13.61 -7.54
N TYR A 69 -6.12 -13.54 -7.03
CA TYR A 69 -5.19 -12.47 -7.33
C TYR A 69 -3.81 -13.05 -7.68
N GLN A 70 -3.04 -12.31 -8.47
CA GLN A 70 -1.63 -12.64 -8.72
C GLN A 70 -0.78 -11.39 -8.71
N ILE A 71 0.46 -11.52 -8.21
CA ILE A 71 1.46 -10.45 -8.31
C ILE A 71 2.20 -10.67 -9.63
N VAL A 72 2.09 -9.71 -10.55
CA VAL A 72 2.73 -9.76 -11.86
C VAL A 72 3.99 -8.88 -11.85
N ASP A 73 5.12 -9.46 -12.24
CA ASP A 73 6.40 -8.77 -12.42
C ASP A 73 6.61 -8.42 -13.90
N VAL A 74 6.61 -7.13 -14.23
CA VAL A 74 6.70 -6.66 -15.62
C VAL A 74 8.11 -6.75 -16.20
N THR A 75 9.13 -7.10 -15.40
CA THR A 75 10.49 -7.34 -15.91
C THR A 75 10.69 -8.75 -16.47
N LYS A 76 9.72 -9.64 -16.26
CA LYS A 76 9.78 -11.05 -16.68
C LYS A 76 8.81 -11.39 -17.81
N ALA A 77 8.20 -10.38 -18.41
CA ALA A 77 7.29 -10.49 -19.55
C ALA A 77 8.06 -10.62 -20.87
#